data_AF-M1W9E9-F1
#
_entry.id   AF-M1W9E9-F1
#
_cell.length_a   1.000
_cell.length_b   1.000
_cell.length_c   1.000
_cell.angle_alpha   90.00
_cell.angle_beta   90.00
_cell.angle_gamma   90.00
#
_symmetry.space_group_name_H-M   'P 1'
#
loop_
_entity.id
_entity.type
_entity.pdbx_description
1 polymer ?
#
loop_
_entity_poly.entity_id
_entity_poly.type
_entity_poly.pdbx_seq_one_letter_code
_entity_poly.pdbx_strand_id
1 'polypeptide(L)'
;MKHVLSALALAGAVMGDAGAYERCGGRGWNGSTTCVAGFTCTVSNDWYSQCLPVPIQNGGQAGPYGQCGGRGWNGTTVCTDGYRCKFINGWYSQCVLASGSLTNSTDSSTTLMTVTVSSTSLSPEPLTTQTPWTTTGAWTTTSTPSSTAPLSTAPASTEPVSAPGGKLKWFGVSESAAEFAPDKIPGVVGQDYSFPDIQSINGLIKEGYNIFRIPFLLERMASPSLSSPLQTDYLNSITEIVNAITKQGKHAILDAHNYGRYNGNIITDTQAFQTFWKNLAGKFSDNANVIFDLNNEYHDIEQTLVLQLNQAGIDGVRASGAKTQYIFAEGNSYSGAWTWTKVNDNQKALVDPENKLIYEMHQYLDADGSGSGTDCVSSTIGKERLADATKWLRDNNKVGVIGEYAGGANDQCKAAVAGMLDHMQDNSDVWMGALWWGAGPWWHEYRYSFEAPSGVGYQSYNNVLKKYTA
;
A
#
# COMPACT_ATOMS: atom_id res chain seq x y z
N MET A 1 -7.34 87.11 28.47
CA MET A 1 -8.57 86.48 27.92
C MET A 1 -8.33 86.14 26.47
N LYS A 2 -8.18 84.84 26.15
CA LYS A 2 -8.48 84.20 24.86
C LYS A 2 -8.22 82.70 25.04
N HIS A 3 -9.29 81.92 24.94
CA HIS A 3 -9.32 80.47 25.07
C HIS A 3 -8.62 79.83 23.87
N VAL A 4 -7.79 78.81 24.12
CA VAL A 4 -7.40 77.82 23.11
C VAL A 4 -7.58 76.44 23.74
N LEU A 5 -8.67 75.76 23.37
CA LEU A 5 -8.85 74.33 23.60
C LEU A 5 -7.90 73.58 22.66
N SER A 6 -6.94 72.85 23.21
CA SER A 6 -6.28 71.76 22.49
C SER A 6 -7.05 70.47 22.75
N ALA A 7 -7.82 70.02 21.76
CA ALA A 7 -8.35 68.67 21.72
C ALA A 7 -7.21 67.70 21.37
N LEU A 8 -6.78 66.89 22.34
CA LEU A 8 -5.97 65.71 22.07
C LEU A 8 -6.87 64.66 21.41
N ALA A 9 -6.72 64.46 20.10
CA ALA A 9 -7.27 63.28 19.44
C ALA A 9 -6.44 62.07 19.87
N LEU A 10 -7.01 61.21 20.73
CA LEU A 10 -6.49 59.86 20.88
C LEU A 10 -6.75 59.11 19.56
N ALA A 11 -5.70 58.82 18.82
CA ALA A 11 -5.73 57.77 17.81
C ALA A 11 -6.01 56.45 18.55
N GLY A 12 -7.26 55.99 18.53
CA GLY A 12 -7.58 54.63 18.95
C GLY A 12 -6.80 53.68 18.05
N ALA A 13 -5.88 52.91 18.63
CA ALA A 13 -5.29 51.77 17.94
C ALA A 13 -6.45 50.86 17.52
N VAL A 14 -6.61 50.63 16.22
CA VAL A 14 -7.51 49.59 15.73
C VAL A 14 -6.87 48.27 16.16
N MET A 15 -7.41 47.67 17.21
CA MET A 15 -6.94 46.39 17.70
C MET A 15 -7.40 45.34 16.69
N GLY A 16 -6.45 44.71 15.99
CA GLY A 16 -6.74 43.59 15.11
C GLY A 16 -7.33 42.42 15.89
N ASP A 17 -8.03 41.53 15.20
CA ASP A 17 -8.57 40.31 15.81
C ASP A 17 -7.46 39.47 16.47
N ALA A 18 -7.74 38.94 17.66
CA ALA A 18 -6.86 37.99 18.33
C ALA A 18 -6.72 36.71 17.49
N GLY A 19 -5.49 36.22 17.35
CA GLY A 19 -5.17 35.00 16.62
C GLY A 19 -5.81 33.75 17.23
N ALA A 20 -5.74 32.64 16.47
CA ALA A 20 -6.22 31.35 16.94
C ALA A 20 -5.54 30.97 18.28
N TYR A 21 -6.34 30.58 19.28
CA TYR A 21 -5.88 30.25 20.65
C TYR A 21 -5.23 31.39 21.43
N GLU A 22 -5.26 32.63 20.92
CA GLU A 22 -4.79 33.78 21.68
C GLU A 22 -5.80 34.22 22.74
N ARG A 23 -5.29 34.98 23.73
CA ARG A 23 -6.13 35.57 24.75
C ARG A 23 -7.00 36.67 24.13
N CYS A 24 -8.29 36.60 24.41
CA CYS A 24 -9.28 37.55 23.89
C CYS A 24 -10.13 38.20 25.00
N GLY A 25 -9.77 38.00 26.27
CA GLY A 25 -10.56 38.57 27.37
C GLY A 25 -10.04 38.26 28.77
N GLY A 26 -10.82 38.72 29.75
CA GLY A 26 -10.57 38.61 31.19
C GLY A 26 -10.40 39.96 31.88
N ARG A 27 -10.61 40.01 33.20
CA ARG A 27 -10.45 41.23 34.01
C ARG A 27 -9.06 41.85 33.81
N GLY A 28 -9.03 43.14 33.50
CA GLY A 28 -7.80 43.89 33.25
C GLY A 28 -7.15 43.67 31.88
N TRP A 29 -7.79 42.91 30.98
CA TRP A 29 -7.32 42.74 29.60
C TRP A 29 -7.59 44.01 28.79
N ASN A 30 -6.51 44.60 28.25
CA ASN A 30 -6.55 45.74 27.34
C ASN A 30 -6.16 45.34 25.91
N GLY A 31 -6.28 44.04 25.56
CA GLY A 31 -6.00 43.48 24.23
C GLY A 31 -7.28 43.22 23.43
N SER A 32 -7.17 42.60 22.25
CA SER A 32 -8.34 42.37 21.38
C SER A 32 -9.40 41.52 22.07
N THR A 33 -10.67 41.84 21.84
CA THR A 33 -11.83 41.11 22.37
C THR A 33 -12.59 40.31 21.30
N THR A 34 -12.14 40.42 20.06
CA THR A 34 -12.65 39.68 18.90
C THR A 34 -11.59 38.69 18.42
N CYS A 35 -12.03 37.57 17.85
CA CYS A 35 -11.16 36.51 17.36
C CYS A 35 -11.19 36.47 15.84
N VAL A 36 -10.10 36.00 15.23
CA VAL A 36 -10.04 35.72 13.78
C VAL A 36 -11.17 34.78 13.34
N ALA A 37 -11.60 34.91 12.08
CA ALA A 37 -12.70 34.14 11.52
C ALA A 37 -12.58 32.63 11.81
N GLY A 38 -13.68 32.01 12.26
CA GLY A 38 -13.73 30.60 12.66
C GLY A 38 -13.45 30.33 14.14
N PHE A 39 -13.11 31.35 14.94
CA PHE A 39 -12.90 31.27 16.38
C PHE A 39 -13.85 32.20 17.14
N THR A 40 -14.24 31.81 18.35
CA THR A 40 -15.04 32.62 19.28
C THR A 40 -14.31 32.80 20.60
N CYS A 41 -14.44 34.00 21.17
CA CYS A 41 -13.82 34.30 22.45
C CYS A 41 -14.57 33.58 23.57
N THR A 42 -13.98 32.51 24.09
CA THR A 42 -14.59 31.67 25.11
C THR A 42 -14.02 32.02 26.46
N VAL A 43 -14.90 32.36 27.41
CA VAL A 43 -14.51 32.68 28.79
C VAL A 43 -14.02 31.39 29.47
N SER A 44 -12.77 31.40 29.95
CA SER A 44 -12.23 30.30 30.75
C SER A 44 -12.42 30.56 32.24
N ASN A 45 -12.16 31.79 32.68
CA ASN A 45 -12.42 32.28 34.03
C ASN A 45 -12.48 33.82 34.04
N ASP A 46 -12.73 34.41 35.21
CA ASP A 46 -12.87 35.86 35.40
C ASP A 46 -11.68 36.69 34.86
N TRP A 47 -10.48 36.09 34.79
CA TRP A 47 -9.25 36.75 34.40
C TRP A 47 -8.76 36.35 33.01
N TYR A 48 -9.39 35.36 32.36
CA TYR A 48 -8.89 34.83 31.10
C TYR A 48 -10.01 34.34 30.17
N SER A 49 -9.97 34.78 28.93
CA SER A 49 -10.76 34.25 27.82
C SER A 49 -9.86 33.98 26.64
N GLN A 50 -10.16 32.93 25.86
CA GLN A 50 -9.32 32.47 24.76
C GLN A 50 -10.13 32.27 23.48
N CYS A 51 -9.52 32.61 22.34
CA CYS A 51 -10.08 32.30 21.04
C CYS A 51 -10.06 30.79 20.81
N LEU A 52 -11.23 30.15 20.94
CA LEU A 52 -11.40 28.73 20.69
C LEU A 52 -12.22 28.53 19.41
N PRO A 53 -12.03 27.42 18.68
CA PRO A 53 -12.83 27.14 17.48
C PRO A 53 -14.33 27.17 17.80
N VAL A 54 -15.12 27.78 16.91
CA VAL A 54 -16.59 27.77 17.06
C VAL A 54 -17.09 26.32 17.00
N PRO A 55 -17.83 25.83 18.00
CA PRO A 55 -18.44 24.51 17.94
C PRO A 55 -19.44 24.44 16.77
N ILE A 56 -19.23 23.49 15.88
CA ILE A 56 -19.97 23.32 14.63
C ILE A 56 -21.42 22.89 14.92
N GLN A 57 -22.37 23.70 14.47
CA GLN A 57 -23.76 23.27 14.30
C GLN A 57 -23.89 22.50 12.98
N ASN A 58 -24.71 21.45 12.96
CA ASN A 58 -25.00 20.66 11.78
C ASN A 58 -25.46 21.56 10.62
N GLY A 59 -24.64 21.67 9.57
CA GLY A 59 -24.94 22.42 8.34
C GLY A 59 -24.04 23.64 8.04
N GLY A 60 -23.09 24.02 8.89
CA GLY A 60 -22.15 25.14 8.65
C GLY A 60 -20.85 24.77 7.90
N GLN A 61 -19.89 25.69 7.75
CA GLN A 61 -18.51 25.37 7.31
C GLN A 61 -17.62 25.03 8.52
N ALA A 62 -16.68 24.09 8.38
CA ALA A 62 -15.70 23.76 9.41
C ALA A 62 -14.61 24.84 9.45
N GLY A 63 -14.34 25.33 10.66
CA GLY A 63 -13.29 26.31 10.88
C GLY A 63 -11.88 25.75 10.56
N PRO A 64 -10.86 26.61 10.56
CA PRO A 64 -9.46 26.21 10.40
C PRO A 64 -9.10 25.05 11.33
N TYR A 65 -8.48 23.99 10.79
CA TYR A 65 -8.07 22.79 11.53
C TYR A 65 -9.21 21.98 12.18
N GLY A 66 -10.46 22.34 11.90
CA GLY A 66 -11.63 21.58 12.30
C GLY A 66 -11.75 20.26 11.54
N GLN A 67 -12.44 19.29 12.15
CA GLN A 67 -12.79 18.05 11.46
C GLN A 67 -13.79 18.36 10.34
N CYS A 68 -13.50 17.85 9.16
CA CYS A 68 -14.30 18.02 7.94
C CYS A 68 -14.61 16.68 7.25
N GLY A 69 -14.38 15.56 7.92
CA GLY A 69 -14.61 14.24 7.36
C GLY A 69 -14.12 13.12 8.27
N GLY A 70 -14.35 11.89 7.83
CA GLY A 70 -14.09 10.68 8.60
C GLY A 70 -15.32 9.79 8.69
N ARG A 71 -15.13 8.49 8.83
CA ARG A 71 -16.21 7.51 8.99
C ARG A 71 -16.99 7.79 10.26
N GLY A 72 -18.32 7.89 10.15
CA GLY A 72 -19.20 8.26 11.27
C GLY A 72 -19.26 9.77 11.56
N TRP A 73 -18.55 10.60 10.80
CA TRP A 73 -18.65 12.06 10.88
C TRP A 73 -19.97 12.52 10.26
N ASN A 74 -20.85 13.09 11.09
CA ASN A 74 -22.12 13.70 10.66
C ASN A 74 -22.05 15.23 10.55
N GLY A 75 -20.87 15.80 10.80
CA GLY A 75 -20.64 17.23 10.67
C GLY A 75 -20.38 17.66 9.23
N THR A 76 -20.08 18.93 9.04
CA THR A 76 -19.81 19.48 7.70
C THR A 76 -18.55 18.91 7.06
N THR A 77 -18.57 18.82 5.73
CA THR A 77 -17.42 18.42 4.90
C THR A 77 -16.76 19.61 4.18
N VAL A 78 -17.32 20.81 4.36
CA VAL A 78 -16.87 22.03 3.70
C VAL A 78 -16.07 22.86 4.70
N CYS A 79 -14.85 23.24 4.34
CA CYS A 79 -14.02 24.13 5.16
C CYS A 79 -14.33 25.60 4.85
N THR A 80 -14.04 26.48 5.81
CA THR A 80 -14.11 27.94 5.59
C THR A 80 -13.17 28.38 4.47
N ASP A 81 -13.45 29.52 3.84
CA ASP A 81 -12.67 30.06 2.74
C ASP A 81 -11.17 30.13 3.07
N GLY A 82 -10.33 29.73 2.11
CA GLY A 82 -8.88 29.60 2.28
C GLY A 82 -8.40 28.27 2.87
N TYR A 83 -9.31 27.36 3.25
CA TYR A 83 -9.01 26.02 3.75
C TYR A 83 -9.64 24.94 2.87
N ARG A 84 -8.99 23.78 2.78
CA ARG A 84 -9.50 22.59 2.10
C ARG A 84 -9.55 21.42 3.06
N CYS A 85 -10.54 20.54 2.87
CA CYS A 85 -10.62 19.32 3.66
C CYS A 85 -9.56 18.32 3.20
N LYS A 86 -8.54 18.08 4.03
CA LYS A 86 -7.49 17.09 3.78
C LYS A 86 -7.83 15.82 4.54
N PHE A 87 -7.92 14.72 3.80
CA PHE A 87 -8.01 13.38 4.39
C PHE A 87 -6.75 13.06 5.20
N ILE A 88 -6.92 12.55 6.42
CA ILE A 88 -5.81 12.15 7.30
C ILE A 88 -5.86 10.65 7.55
N ASN A 89 -7.02 10.11 7.90
CA ASN A 89 -7.25 8.66 8.00
C ASN A 89 -8.75 8.35 7.88
N GLY A 90 -9.11 7.07 7.91
CA GLY A 90 -10.49 6.61 7.73
C GLY A 90 -11.51 7.21 8.71
N TRP A 91 -11.11 7.72 9.87
CA TRP A 91 -11.98 8.30 10.89
C TRP A 91 -11.89 9.83 10.99
N TYR A 92 -10.93 10.45 10.30
CA TYR A 92 -10.61 11.86 10.48
C TYR A 92 -10.10 12.52 9.20
N SER A 93 -10.72 13.63 8.82
CA SER A 93 -10.22 14.58 7.83
C SER A 93 -10.24 15.97 8.43
N GLN A 94 -9.25 16.80 8.10
CA GLN A 94 -9.05 18.10 8.74
C GLN A 94 -8.97 19.24 7.73
N CYS A 95 -9.57 20.39 8.07
CA CYS A 95 -9.40 21.61 7.30
C CYS A 95 -7.97 22.13 7.41
N VAL A 96 -7.23 22.10 6.31
CA VAL A 96 -5.86 22.63 6.23
C VAL A 96 -5.81 23.80 5.26
N LEU A 97 -4.82 24.69 5.43
CA LEU A 97 -4.61 25.81 4.53
C LEU A 97 -4.49 25.31 3.08
N ALA A 98 -5.32 25.85 2.21
CA ALA A 98 -5.18 25.64 0.78
C ALA A 98 -3.97 26.45 0.32
N SER A 99 -2.83 25.79 0.12
CA SER A 99 -1.61 26.47 -0.35
C SER A 99 -1.89 27.14 -1.70
N GLY A 100 -1.98 28.48 -1.68
CA GLY A 100 -2.12 29.34 -2.85
C GLY A 100 -3.50 29.97 -3.05
N SER A 101 -3.82 31.03 -2.29
CA SER A 101 -4.57 32.19 -2.82
C SER A 101 -4.47 33.37 -1.86
N LEU A 102 -3.48 34.24 -2.08
CA LEU A 102 -3.57 35.65 -1.75
C LEU A 102 -3.81 36.37 -3.06
N THR A 103 -5.06 36.74 -3.38
CA THR A 103 -5.36 37.91 -4.21
C THR A 103 -6.80 38.40 -3.97
N ASN A 104 -6.90 39.68 -3.61
CA ASN A 104 -8.12 40.48 -3.54
C ASN A 104 -8.95 40.44 -4.83
N SER A 105 -10.26 40.27 -4.74
CA SER A 105 -11.24 41.34 -5.00
C SER A 105 -12.67 40.81 -5.14
N THR A 106 -13.57 41.57 -4.52
CA THR A 106 -14.99 41.78 -4.83
C THR A 106 -15.47 41.33 -6.21
N ASP A 107 -16.51 40.49 -6.26
CA ASP A 107 -17.77 40.88 -6.90
C ASP A 107 -18.95 39.99 -6.44
N SER A 108 -20.11 40.63 -6.32
CA SER A 108 -21.40 40.02 -6.05
C SER A 108 -21.91 39.25 -7.26
N SER A 109 -22.48 38.06 -7.05
CA SER A 109 -23.63 37.66 -7.85
C SER A 109 -24.47 36.60 -7.14
N THR A 110 -25.70 37.01 -6.87
CA THR A 110 -26.84 36.22 -6.44
C THR A 110 -27.36 35.38 -7.59
N THR A 111 -27.53 34.06 -7.40
CA THR A 111 -28.68 33.36 -7.98
C THR A 111 -29.04 32.13 -7.17
N LEU A 112 -30.26 32.11 -6.64
CA LEU A 112 -30.94 30.92 -6.14
C LEU A 112 -31.12 29.92 -7.27
N MET A 113 -30.89 28.63 -7.02
CA MET A 113 -31.76 27.58 -7.56
C MET A 113 -31.87 26.38 -6.61
N THR A 114 -33.13 26.07 -6.38
CA THR A 114 -33.77 24.97 -5.66
C THR A 114 -33.59 23.66 -6.42
N VAL A 115 -33.18 22.57 -5.77
CA VAL A 115 -33.53 21.20 -6.22
C VAL A 115 -33.75 20.28 -5.01
N THR A 116 -35.03 20.04 -4.77
CA THR A 116 -35.71 18.83 -4.27
C THR A 116 -34.88 17.65 -3.77
N VAL A 117 -35.12 17.32 -2.50
CA VAL A 117 -34.84 16.02 -1.87
C VAL A 117 -35.89 15.01 -2.35
N SER A 118 -35.46 13.81 -2.76
CA SER A 118 -36.36 12.66 -2.91
C SER A 118 -35.72 11.46 -2.25
N SER A 119 -36.32 11.08 -1.13
CA SER A 119 -36.09 9.85 -0.38
C SER A 119 -36.98 8.75 -0.96
N THR A 120 -36.39 7.61 -1.31
CA THR A 120 -37.14 6.37 -1.52
C THR A 120 -36.55 5.28 -0.64
N SER A 121 -37.27 5.03 0.45
CA SER A 121 -37.20 3.83 1.27
C SER A 121 -37.80 2.65 0.51
N LEU A 122 -37.11 1.51 0.46
CA LEU A 122 -37.72 0.22 0.16
C LEU A 122 -37.38 -0.77 1.27
N SER A 123 -38.47 -1.31 1.83
CA SER A 123 -38.56 -2.31 2.89
C SER A 123 -38.25 -3.72 2.37
N PRO A 124 -37.79 -4.66 3.21
CA PRO A 124 -37.52 -6.04 2.82
C PRO A 124 -38.73 -6.97 3.03
N GLU A 125 -38.88 -7.98 2.18
CA GLU A 125 -39.77 -9.14 2.38
C GLU A 125 -39.39 -10.27 1.38
N PRO A 126 -39.76 -11.55 1.63
CA PRO A 126 -39.41 -12.35 2.79
C PRO A 126 -38.78 -13.72 2.43
N LEU A 127 -38.34 -14.36 3.50
CA LEU A 127 -37.81 -15.71 3.65
C LEU A 127 -38.74 -16.80 3.07
N THR A 128 -38.18 -17.73 2.29
CA THR A 128 -38.79 -19.06 2.04
C THR A 128 -37.92 -20.16 2.62
N THR A 129 -38.48 -20.82 3.62
CA THR A 129 -38.09 -22.07 4.27
C THR A 129 -38.30 -23.27 3.35
N GLN A 130 -37.28 -24.11 3.17
CA GLN A 130 -37.47 -25.54 2.93
C GLN A 130 -36.48 -26.37 3.74
N THR A 131 -36.99 -27.52 4.16
CA THR A 131 -36.61 -28.39 5.27
C THR A 131 -35.53 -29.42 4.91
N PRO A 132 -34.93 -30.09 5.92
CA PRO A 132 -33.81 -31.00 5.74
C PRO A 132 -34.28 -32.43 5.49
N TRP A 133 -33.55 -33.15 4.63
CA TRP A 133 -33.60 -34.61 4.52
C TRP A 133 -32.29 -35.20 5.01
N THR A 134 -32.36 -35.87 6.15
CA THR A 134 -31.42 -36.90 6.58
C THR A 134 -31.88 -38.24 6.01
N THR A 135 -30.96 -39.01 5.43
CA THR A 135 -30.97 -40.47 5.58
C THR A 135 -29.59 -41.06 5.37
N THR A 136 -29.27 -41.93 6.30
CA THR A 136 -28.10 -42.77 6.52
C THR A 136 -27.74 -43.71 5.36
N GLY A 137 -26.43 -43.83 5.11
CA GLY A 137 -25.68 -45.09 5.15
C GLY A 137 -25.91 -46.12 4.03
N ALA A 138 -24.85 -46.38 3.25
CA ALA A 138 -24.30 -47.72 3.06
C ALA A 138 -23.01 -47.67 2.24
N TRP A 139 -21.97 -48.31 2.77
CA TRP A 139 -20.73 -48.63 2.08
C TRP A 139 -21.01 -49.65 0.96
N THR A 140 -20.56 -49.35 -0.24
CA THR A 140 -20.36 -50.37 -1.28
C THR A 140 -19.04 -50.08 -1.98
N THR A 141 -18.04 -50.91 -1.66
CA THR A 141 -16.82 -51.09 -2.42
C THR A 141 -17.18 -51.68 -3.77
N THR A 142 -16.87 -50.97 -4.85
CA THR A 142 -16.94 -51.52 -6.21
C THR A 142 -15.62 -51.23 -6.91
N SER A 143 -14.81 -52.26 -7.01
CA SER A 143 -13.65 -52.36 -7.89
C SER A 143 -14.13 -52.45 -9.33
N THR A 144 -13.58 -51.62 -10.22
CA THR A 144 -13.61 -51.80 -11.69
C THR A 144 -12.47 -50.99 -12.32
N PRO A 145 -12.04 -51.35 -13.55
CA PRO A 145 -10.66 -51.71 -13.80
C PRO A 145 -9.83 -50.61 -14.47
N SER A 146 -8.52 -50.81 -14.38
CA SER A 146 -7.48 -50.11 -15.13
C SER A 146 -7.77 -50.15 -16.64
N SER A 147 -7.99 -48.99 -17.25
CA SER A 147 -7.90 -48.81 -18.71
C SER A 147 -6.65 -48.00 -19.03
N THR A 148 -5.64 -48.69 -19.53
CA THR A 148 -4.43 -48.14 -20.14
C THR A 148 -4.79 -47.41 -21.43
N ALA A 149 -4.74 -46.08 -21.41
CA ALA A 149 -4.70 -45.26 -22.62
C ALA A 149 -3.26 -45.22 -23.17
N PRO A 150 -3.03 -45.32 -24.50
CA PRO A 150 -1.69 -45.26 -25.05
C PRO A 150 -1.09 -43.85 -24.93
N LEU A 151 0.14 -43.78 -24.42
CA LEU A 151 0.99 -42.60 -24.48
C LEU A 151 1.29 -42.27 -25.96
N SER A 152 0.73 -41.18 -26.47
CA SER A 152 1.19 -40.57 -27.72
C SER A 152 2.48 -39.81 -27.44
N THR A 153 3.61 -40.44 -27.76
CA THR A 153 4.94 -39.81 -27.74
C THR A 153 5.12 -38.98 -29.02
N ALA A 154 4.87 -37.68 -28.93
CA ALA A 154 5.36 -36.74 -29.92
C ALA A 154 6.85 -36.43 -29.62
N PRO A 155 7.75 -36.44 -30.60
CA PRO A 155 9.16 -36.15 -30.36
C PRO A 155 9.35 -34.68 -30.00
N ALA A 156 10.12 -34.43 -28.93
CA ALA A 156 10.58 -33.10 -28.55
C ALA A 156 11.46 -32.52 -29.66
N SER A 157 10.98 -31.47 -30.31
CA SER A 157 11.79 -30.65 -31.21
C SER A 157 12.71 -29.78 -30.36
N THR A 158 13.98 -30.14 -30.32
CA THR A 158 15.07 -29.31 -29.81
C THR A 158 15.46 -28.29 -30.88
N GLU A 159 14.89 -27.09 -30.84
CA GLU A 159 15.53 -25.90 -31.41
C GLU A 159 15.53 -24.77 -30.37
N PRO A 160 16.66 -24.06 -30.17
CA PRO A 160 16.73 -22.94 -29.26
C PRO A 160 16.02 -21.75 -29.90
N VAL A 161 14.81 -21.44 -29.43
CA VAL A 161 14.12 -20.20 -29.81
C VAL A 161 14.88 -19.05 -29.16
N SER A 162 15.78 -18.43 -29.91
CA SER A 162 16.34 -17.12 -29.58
C SER A 162 15.29 -16.08 -29.96
N ALA A 163 14.41 -15.75 -29.02
CA ALA A 163 13.50 -14.61 -29.17
C ALA A 163 14.32 -13.31 -29.07
N PRO A 164 14.05 -12.28 -29.89
CA PRO A 164 14.59 -10.94 -29.67
C PRO A 164 14.09 -10.43 -28.30
N GLY A 165 14.99 -9.92 -27.46
CA GLY A 165 14.69 -9.49 -26.08
C GLY A 165 13.42 -8.65 -25.97
N GLY A 166 12.49 -9.10 -25.14
CA GLY A 166 11.17 -8.49 -24.96
C GLY A 166 11.17 -7.44 -23.86
N LYS A 167 10.13 -6.60 -23.83
CA LYS A 167 9.85 -5.73 -22.68
C LYS A 167 9.35 -6.58 -21.51
N LEU A 168 9.76 -6.24 -20.28
CA LEU A 168 9.16 -6.79 -19.07
C LEU A 168 7.68 -6.41 -19.00
N LYS A 169 6.84 -7.35 -18.57
CA LYS A 169 5.39 -7.13 -18.42
C LYS A 169 5.10 -6.12 -17.30
N TRP A 170 5.81 -6.25 -16.19
CA TRP A 170 5.60 -5.46 -14.99
C TRP A 170 6.87 -4.72 -14.58
N PHE A 171 6.72 -3.44 -14.30
CA PHE A 171 7.81 -2.62 -13.79
C PHE A 171 7.27 -1.63 -12.78
N GLY A 172 7.83 -1.64 -11.58
CA GLY A 172 7.15 -1.08 -10.42
C GLY A 172 8.05 -0.68 -9.27
N VAL A 173 7.40 -0.38 -8.16
CA VAL A 173 8.02 0.11 -6.92
C VAL A 173 7.26 -0.48 -5.73
N SER A 174 7.98 -0.89 -4.69
CA SER A 174 7.39 -1.23 -3.40
C SER A 174 7.00 0.05 -2.66
N GLU A 175 5.79 0.07 -2.09
CA GLU A 175 5.15 1.19 -1.43
C GLU A 175 5.00 0.86 0.06
N SER A 176 6.07 1.11 0.80
CA SER A 176 6.18 0.85 2.23
C SER A 176 5.47 1.90 3.07
N ALA A 177 5.09 1.49 4.28
CA ALA A 177 4.84 2.27 5.49
C ALA A 177 3.93 1.50 6.44
N ALA A 178 3.05 0.63 5.91
CA ALA A 178 2.04 -0.07 6.69
C ALA A 178 2.61 -1.24 7.52
N GLU A 179 3.82 -1.67 7.17
CA GLU A 179 4.64 -2.66 7.84
C GLU A 179 5.57 -2.08 8.92
N PHE A 180 5.78 -0.76 8.95
CA PHE A 180 6.76 -0.12 9.83
C PHE A 180 6.49 -0.37 11.32
N ALA A 181 7.55 -0.31 12.13
CA ALA A 181 7.55 -0.62 13.57
C ALA A 181 6.89 -1.98 13.88
N PRO A 182 7.44 -3.10 13.36
CA PRO A 182 6.86 -4.43 13.55
C PRO A 182 6.88 -4.92 15.02
N ASP A 183 7.64 -4.28 15.89
CA ASP A 183 7.61 -4.52 17.35
C ASP A 183 6.44 -3.82 18.06
N LYS A 184 5.68 -2.96 17.37
CA LYS A 184 4.51 -2.24 17.88
C LYS A 184 3.23 -2.81 17.28
N ILE A 185 2.67 -3.81 17.96
CA ILE A 185 1.43 -4.49 17.56
C ILE A 185 0.30 -4.17 18.57
N PRO A 186 -0.87 -3.67 18.12
CA PRO A 186 -1.21 -3.32 16.74
C PRO A 186 -0.50 -2.04 16.25
N GLY A 187 0.05 -1.24 17.17
CA GLY A 187 0.62 0.08 16.87
C GLY A 187 -0.45 1.14 16.58
N VAL A 188 -0.02 2.38 16.38
CA VAL A 188 -0.86 3.56 16.17
C VAL A 188 -0.51 4.21 14.83
N VAL A 189 -1.51 4.33 13.96
CA VAL A 189 -1.37 5.05 12.67
C VAL A 189 -0.92 6.49 12.92
N GLY A 190 0.08 6.94 12.16
CA GLY A 190 0.66 8.28 12.27
C GLY A 190 1.69 8.43 13.41
N GLN A 191 1.95 7.37 14.19
CA GLN A 191 3.05 7.33 15.17
C GLN A 191 4.01 6.17 14.88
N ASP A 192 3.50 4.95 14.87
CA ASP A 192 4.31 3.74 14.69
C ASP A 192 4.44 3.36 13.21
N TYR A 193 3.37 3.58 12.45
CA TYR A 193 3.29 3.26 11.02
C TYR A 193 2.37 4.24 10.29
N SER A 194 2.43 4.24 8.96
CA SER A 194 1.53 5.02 8.10
C SER A 194 1.04 4.14 6.95
N PHE A 195 0.40 4.73 5.95
CA PHE A 195 0.04 4.07 4.71
C PHE A 195 0.70 4.81 3.52
N PRO A 196 1.01 4.12 2.42
CA PRO A 196 1.50 4.75 1.20
C PRO A 196 0.68 5.95 0.73
N ASP A 197 1.35 6.97 0.21
CA ASP A 197 0.69 8.15 -0.33
C ASP A 197 0.16 7.89 -1.75
N ILE A 198 -1.16 7.92 -1.90
CA ILE A 198 -1.83 7.70 -3.19
C ILE A 198 -1.41 8.73 -4.24
N GLN A 199 -1.06 9.96 -3.85
CA GLN A 199 -0.61 10.97 -4.83
C GLN A 199 0.79 10.66 -5.37
N SER A 200 1.72 10.23 -4.52
CA SER A 200 3.03 9.70 -4.93
C SER A 200 2.87 8.54 -5.92
N ILE A 201 2.07 7.53 -5.57
CA ILE A 201 1.75 6.38 -6.43
C ILE A 201 1.18 6.84 -7.79
N ASN A 202 0.20 7.76 -7.78
CA ASN A 202 -0.38 8.30 -9.00
C ASN A 202 0.64 9.05 -9.87
N GLY A 203 1.64 9.68 -9.27
CA GLY A 203 2.79 10.26 -9.96
C GLY A 203 3.58 9.19 -10.71
N LEU A 204 3.97 8.12 -10.02
CA LEU A 204 4.68 6.99 -10.61
C LEU A 204 3.87 6.31 -11.73
N ILE A 205 2.55 6.15 -11.57
CA ILE A 205 1.67 5.63 -12.63
C ILE A 205 1.76 6.50 -13.90
N LYS A 206 1.75 7.83 -13.76
CA LYS A 206 1.88 8.77 -14.89
C LYS A 206 3.26 8.71 -15.54
N GLU A 207 4.26 8.25 -14.82
CA GLU A 207 5.62 8.07 -15.32
C GLU A 207 5.85 6.74 -16.03
N GLY A 208 4.88 5.81 -16.00
CA GLY A 208 4.89 4.56 -16.75
C GLY A 208 4.92 3.29 -15.88
N TYR A 209 5.12 3.42 -14.57
CA TYR A 209 5.10 2.29 -13.64
C TYR A 209 3.70 1.66 -13.58
N ASN A 210 3.64 0.33 -13.52
CA ASN A 210 2.39 -0.41 -13.71
C ASN A 210 2.09 -1.51 -12.68
N ILE A 211 2.95 -1.70 -11.70
CA ILE A 211 2.78 -2.62 -10.58
C ILE A 211 3.33 -1.97 -9.30
N PHE A 212 2.66 -2.17 -8.17
CA PHE A 212 3.05 -1.59 -6.89
C PHE A 212 2.88 -2.65 -5.80
N ARG A 213 3.93 -2.89 -5.02
CA ARG A 213 3.92 -3.85 -3.90
C ARG A 213 3.62 -3.13 -2.60
N ILE A 214 2.64 -3.60 -1.84
CA ILE A 214 2.15 -2.91 -0.62
C ILE A 214 2.43 -3.83 0.57
N PRO A 215 3.59 -3.69 1.23
CA PRO A 215 3.90 -4.38 2.47
C PRO A 215 2.87 -4.09 3.57
N PHE A 216 2.44 -5.12 4.28
CA PHE A 216 1.59 -5.01 5.47
C PHE A 216 1.94 -6.09 6.49
N LEU A 217 1.59 -5.91 7.77
CA LEU A 217 1.80 -6.95 8.80
C LEU A 217 0.58 -7.84 8.98
N LEU A 218 0.81 -9.16 8.99
CA LEU A 218 -0.20 -10.17 9.30
C LEU A 218 -0.89 -9.87 10.65
N GLU A 219 -0.15 -9.45 11.67
CA GLU A 219 -0.63 -9.14 13.02
C GLU A 219 -1.57 -7.93 13.07
N ARG A 220 -1.37 -6.96 12.17
CA ARG A 220 -2.28 -5.80 12.03
C ARG A 220 -3.51 -6.16 11.23
N MET A 221 -3.40 -7.13 10.32
CA MET A 221 -4.48 -7.59 9.46
C MET A 221 -5.40 -8.63 10.14
N ALA A 222 -4.85 -9.57 10.90
CA ALA A 222 -5.60 -10.60 11.62
C ALA A 222 -4.98 -10.81 13.01
N SER A 223 -5.77 -10.60 14.06
CA SER A 223 -5.32 -10.67 15.45
C SER A 223 -6.45 -11.15 16.35
N PRO A 224 -6.18 -11.98 17.38
CA PRO A 224 -4.84 -12.37 17.88
C PRO A 224 -4.19 -13.56 17.15
N SER A 225 -4.83 -14.16 16.15
CA SER A 225 -4.29 -15.27 15.35
C SER A 225 -4.49 -15.06 13.84
N LEU A 226 -3.73 -15.81 13.02
CA LEU A 226 -3.91 -15.84 11.55
C LEU A 226 -5.33 -16.25 11.11
N SER A 227 -6.00 -17.09 11.90
CA SER A 227 -7.37 -17.54 11.65
C SER A 227 -8.45 -16.56 12.15
N SER A 228 -8.05 -15.47 12.80
CA SER A 228 -8.98 -14.45 13.29
C SER A 228 -9.63 -13.68 12.15
N PRO A 229 -10.82 -13.08 12.37
CA PRO A 229 -11.40 -12.14 11.42
C PRO A 229 -10.44 -11.00 11.09
N LEU A 230 -10.50 -10.50 9.84
CA LEU A 230 -9.67 -9.39 9.41
C LEU A 230 -10.04 -8.09 10.14
N GLN A 231 -9.03 -7.34 10.56
CA GLN A 231 -9.16 -6.06 11.23
C GLN A 231 -9.67 -5.02 10.23
N THR A 232 -10.91 -4.58 10.43
CA THR A 232 -11.68 -3.82 9.43
C THR A 232 -11.01 -2.49 9.05
N ASP A 233 -10.48 -1.74 10.02
CA ASP A 233 -9.92 -0.41 9.75
C ASP A 233 -8.57 -0.47 9.02
N TYR A 234 -7.73 -1.43 9.39
CA TYR A 234 -6.46 -1.68 8.70
C TYR A 234 -6.72 -2.18 7.27
N LEU A 235 -7.62 -3.16 7.11
CA LEU A 235 -8.06 -3.64 5.81
C LEU A 235 -8.63 -2.53 4.92
N ASN A 236 -9.48 -1.64 5.46
CA ASN A 236 -10.06 -0.54 4.69
C ASN A 236 -8.99 0.41 4.15
N SER A 237 -7.96 0.71 4.95
CA SER A 237 -6.87 1.60 4.55
C SER A 237 -6.03 0.98 3.42
N ILE A 238 -5.70 -0.31 3.52
CA ILE A 238 -5.05 -1.06 2.43
C ILE A 238 -5.94 -1.13 1.18
N THR A 239 -7.24 -1.37 1.37
CA THR A 239 -8.22 -1.45 0.27
C THR A 239 -8.34 -0.14 -0.50
N GLU A 240 -8.21 1.00 0.16
CA GLU A 240 -8.21 2.31 -0.50
C GLU A 240 -7.04 2.46 -1.47
N ILE A 241 -5.83 2.08 -1.05
CA ILE A 241 -4.62 2.10 -1.87
C ILE A 241 -4.75 1.12 -3.05
N VAL A 242 -5.15 -0.12 -2.77
CA VAL A 242 -5.39 -1.14 -3.80
C VAL A 242 -6.37 -0.61 -4.85
N ASN A 243 -7.47 -0.01 -4.43
CA ASN A 243 -8.47 0.54 -5.36
C ASN A 243 -7.94 1.72 -6.16
N ALA A 244 -7.12 2.60 -5.55
CA ALA A 244 -6.52 3.72 -6.25
C ALA A 244 -5.61 3.25 -7.40
N ILE A 245 -4.83 2.19 -7.16
CA ILE A 245 -3.96 1.57 -8.18
C ILE A 245 -4.78 0.82 -9.24
N THR A 246 -5.64 -0.10 -8.79
CA THR A 246 -6.30 -1.07 -9.68
C THR A 246 -7.40 -0.47 -10.56
N LYS A 247 -8.06 0.62 -10.14
CA LYS A 247 -9.02 1.36 -10.98
C LYS A 247 -8.36 2.05 -12.18
N GLN A 248 -7.05 2.26 -12.14
CA GLN A 248 -6.26 2.78 -13.26
C GLN A 248 -5.71 1.65 -14.17
N GLY A 249 -6.15 0.40 -13.95
CA GLY A 249 -5.70 -0.76 -14.71
C GLY A 249 -4.27 -1.19 -14.37
N LYS A 250 -3.75 -0.77 -13.20
CA LYS A 250 -2.40 -1.14 -12.71
C LYS A 250 -2.50 -2.21 -11.64
N HIS A 251 -1.41 -2.93 -11.39
CA HIS A 251 -1.41 -4.03 -10.44
C HIS A 251 -1.03 -3.59 -9.02
N ALA A 252 -1.75 -4.10 -8.03
CA ALA A 252 -1.44 -3.92 -6.62
C ALA A 252 -1.12 -5.28 -5.99
N ILE A 253 0.09 -5.45 -5.46
CA ILE A 253 0.51 -6.67 -4.76
C ILE A 253 0.25 -6.45 -3.26
N LEU A 254 -0.50 -7.37 -2.65
CA LEU A 254 -0.65 -7.44 -1.21
C LEU A 254 0.46 -8.33 -0.66
N ASP A 255 1.46 -7.72 -0.02
CA ASP A 255 2.62 -8.40 0.55
C ASP A 255 2.47 -8.55 2.07
N ALA A 256 2.39 -9.80 2.53
CA ALA A 256 2.48 -10.12 3.95
C ALA A 256 3.95 -10.04 4.42
N HIS A 257 4.37 -8.86 4.88
CA HIS A 257 5.76 -8.51 5.14
C HIS A 257 6.30 -9.06 6.48
N ASN A 258 6.39 -10.39 6.57
CA ASN A 258 6.40 -11.10 7.85
C ASN A 258 7.53 -12.13 8.02
N TYR A 259 8.37 -12.37 7.01
CA TYR A 259 9.55 -13.25 7.14
C TYR A 259 9.22 -14.69 7.56
N GLY A 260 8.07 -15.20 7.15
CA GLY A 260 7.53 -16.50 7.56
C GLY A 260 7.14 -16.59 9.04
N ARG A 261 6.94 -15.46 9.72
CA ARG A 261 6.71 -15.37 11.16
C ARG A 261 5.43 -14.61 11.51
N TYR A 262 4.83 -14.98 12.63
CA TYR A 262 3.69 -14.29 13.22
C TYR A 262 3.92 -14.15 14.74
N ASN A 263 3.81 -12.94 15.27
CA ASN A 263 4.23 -12.57 16.63
C ASN A 263 5.67 -13.03 16.94
N GLY A 264 6.57 -12.88 15.97
CA GLY A 264 7.98 -13.26 16.07
C GLY A 264 8.28 -14.76 16.00
N ASN A 265 7.26 -15.63 15.97
CA ASN A 265 7.44 -17.08 15.89
C ASN A 265 7.29 -17.58 14.45
N ILE A 266 8.07 -18.59 14.06
CA ILE A 266 7.90 -19.27 12.77
C ILE A 266 6.47 -19.80 12.66
N ILE A 267 5.81 -19.49 11.55
CA ILE A 267 4.47 -20.00 11.25
C ILE A 267 4.59 -21.49 10.95
N THR A 268 4.11 -22.33 11.86
CA THR A 268 4.09 -23.80 11.71
C THR A 268 2.70 -24.34 11.40
N ASP A 269 1.65 -23.55 11.67
CA ASP A 269 0.26 -23.90 11.39
C ASP A 269 -0.12 -23.47 9.96
N THR A 270 0.10 -24.40 9.02
CA THR A 270 -0.25 -24.21 7.61
C THR A 270 -1.75 -24.03 7.40
N GLN A 271 -2.60 -24.61 8.25
CA GLN A 271 -4.05 -24.47 8.14
C GLN A 271 -4.52 -23.07 8.56
N ALA A 272 -3.92 -22.49 9.60
CA ALA A 272 -4.17 -21.11 9.99
C ALA A 272 -3.67 -20.14 8.91
N PHE A 273 -2.52 -20.41 8.30
CA PHE A 273 -1.99 -19.61 7.18
C PHE A 273 -2.88 -19.69 5.92
N GLN A 274 -3.36 -20.89 5.57
CA GLN A 274 -4.36 -21.07 4.52
C GLN A 274 -5.66 -20.31 4.81
N THR A 275 -6.11 -20.33 6.07
CA THR A 275 -7.32 -19.62 6.50
C THR A 275 -7.14 -18.10 6.37
N PHE A 276 -5.98 -17.57 6.78
CA PHE A 276 -5.64 -16.16 6.58
C PHE A 276 -5.76 -15.76 5.11
N TRP A 277 -5.09 -16.50 4.23
CA TRP A 277 -5.09 -16.21 2.79
C TRP A 277 -6.46 -16.36 2.16
N LYS A 278 -7.26 -17.35 2.59
CA LYS A 278 -8.66 -17.47 2.16
C LYS A 278 -9.49 -16.25 2.55
N ASN A 279 -9.33 -15.77 3.78
CA ASN A 279 -10.08 -14.62 4.29
C ASN A 279 -9.70 -13.32 3.56
N LEU A 280 -8.39 -13.07 3.39
CA LEU A 280 -7.89 -11.86 2.73
C LEU A 280 -8.21 -11.88 1.24
N ALA A 281 -7.89 -12.96 0.52
CA ALA A 281 -8.14 -13.06 -0.91
C ALA A 281 -9.64 -12.97 -1.25
N GLY A 282 -10.51 -13.47 -0.38
CA GLY A 282 -11.96 -13.34 -0.54
C GLY A 282 -12.48 -11.90 -0.52
N LYS A 283 -11.70 -10.94 -0.02
CA LYS A 283 -12.03 -9.50 -0.10
C LYS A 283 -11.70 -8.89 -1.46
N PHE A 284 -10.84 -9.54 -2.24
CA PHE A 284 -10.30 -9.03 -3.49
C PHE A 284 -10.54 -9.97 -4.67
N SER A 285 -11.36 -11.02 -4.52
CA SER A 285 -11.56 -12.09 -5.52
C SER A 285 -12.04 -11.58 -6.88
N ASP A 286 -12.80 -10.48 -6.88
CA ASP A 286 -13.35 -9.87 -8.11
C ASP A 286 -12.42 -8.83 -8.74
N ASN A 287 -11.31 -8.50 -8.09
CA ASN A 287 -10.33 -7.55 -8.60
C ASN A 287 -9.15 -8.28 -9.27
N ALA A 288 -9.23 -8.45 -10.59
CA ALA A 288 -8.22 -9.16 -11.39
C ALA A 288 -6.84 -8.48 -11.42
N ASN A 289 -6.75 -7.21 -10.98
CA ASN A 289 -5.50 -6.47 -10.92
C ASN A 289 -4.78 -6.62 -9.56
N VAL A 290 -5.40 -7.29 -8.58
CA VAL A 290 -4.73 -7.66 -7.33
C VAL A 290 -3.81 -8.86 -7.58
N ILE A 291 -2.66 -8.83 -6.92
CA ILE A 291 -1.71 -9.93 -6.84
C ILE A 291 -1.51 -10.24 -5.35
N PHE A 292 -1.39 -11.52 -5.01
CA PHE A 292 -1.18 -11.96 -3.63
C PHE A 292 0.25 -12.46 -3.47
N ASP A 293 1.05 -11.76 -2.69
CA ASP A 293 2.37 -12.20 -2.27
C ASP A 293 2.26 -12.84 -0.88
N LEU A 294 2.54 -14.14 -0.84
CA LEU A 294 2.18 -15.00 0.27
C LEU A 294 2.92 -14.64 1.57
N ASN A 295 4.20 -14.28 1.46
CA ASN A 295 5.00 -13.80 2.58
C ASN A 295 6.35 -13.29 2.11
N ASN A 296 6.71 -12.09 2.55
CA ASN A 296 8.04 -11.54 2.34
C ASN A 296 9.13 -12.43 2.95
N GLU A 297 10.11 -12.84 2.15
CA GLU A 297 11.43 -13.29 2.56
C GLU A 297 11.46 -14.34 3.70
N TYR A 298 10.95 -15.54 3.45
CA TYR A 298 11.20 -16.64 4.37
C TYR A 298 12.72 -16.80 4.63
N HIS A 299 13.11 -16.92 5.89
CA HIS A 299 14.52 -17.13 6.26
C HIS A 299 14.66 -17.93 7.56
N ASP A 300 15.71 -18.74 7.66
CA ASP A 300 16.01 -19.59 8.83
C ASP A 300 14.83 -20.51 9.22
N ILE A 301 14.09 -20.97 8.22
CA ILE A 301 12.95 -21.90 8.37
C ILE A 301 13.32 -23.22 7.68
N GLU A 302 12.79 -24.34 8.17
CA GLU A 302 12.97 -25.63 7.50
C GLU A 302 12.36 -25.58 6.08
N GLN A 303 13.10 -26.05 5.08
CA GLN A 303 12.78 -25.82 3.68
C GLN A 303 11.48 -26.50 3.22
N THR A 304 11.12 -27.65 3.81
CA THR A 304 9.85 -28.33 3.57
C THR A 304 8.68 -27.52 4.12
N LEU A 305 8.83 -26.88 5.28
CA LEU A 305 7.81 -25.99 5.84
C LEU A 305 7.60 -24.75 4.95
N VAL A 306 8.65 -24.14 4.38
CA VAL A 306 8.48 -23.03 3.43
C VAL A 306 7.65 -23.45 2.21
N LEU A 307 7.90 -24.66 1.67
CA LEU A 307 7.08 -25.22 0.59
C LEU A 307 5.63 -25.43 1.02
N GLN A 308 5.40 -25.98 2.21
CA GLN A 308 4.06 -26.22 2.75
C GLN A 308 3.28 -24.93 3.01
N LEU A 309 3.94 -23.88 3.51
CA LEU A 309 3.32 -22.56 3.73
C LEU A 309 2.93 -21.91 2.40
N ASN A 310 3.81 -21.92 1.40
CA ASN A 310 3.47 -21.41 0.07
C ASN A 310 2.29 -22.20 -0.53
N GLN A 311 2.30 -23.52 -0.48
CA GLN A 311 1.17 -24.32 -0.99
C GLN A 311 -0.13 -24.02 -0.23
N ALA A 312 -0.08 -23.90 1.09
CA ALA A 312 -1.22 -23.51 1.92
C ALA A 312 -1.77 -22.12 1.57
N GLY A 313 -0.88 -21.16 1.29
CA GLY A 313 -1.25 -19.82 0.81
C GLY A 313 -1.96 -19.88 -0.55
N ILE A 314 -1.40 -20.61 -1.52
CA ILE A 314 -2.01 -20.85 -2.83
C ILE A 314 -3.41 -21.46 -2.67
N ASP A 315 -3.52 -22.54 -1.91
CA ASP A 315 -4.79 -23.24 -1.68
C ASP A 315 -5.82 -22.32 -1.01
N GLY A 316 -5.39 -21.48 -0.07
CA GLY A 316 -6.22 -20.49 0.60
C GLY A 316 -6.78 -19.45 -0.36
N VAL A 317 -5.89 -18.83 -1.15
CA VAL A 317 -6.27 -17.86 -2.18
C VAL A 317 -7.28 -18.49 -3.15
N ARG A 318 -7.00 -19.67 -3.69
CA ARG A 318 -7.90 -20.30 -4.67
C ARG A 318 -9.23 -20.76 -4.04
N ALA A 319 -9.22 -21.22 -2.80
CA ALA A 319 -10.43 -21.58 -2.06
C ALA A 319 -11.32 -20.39 -1.68
N SER A 320 -10.83 -19.15 -1.80
CA SER A 320 -11.62 -17.94 -1.61
C SER A 320 -12.51 -17.58 -2.80
N GLY A 321 -12.25 -18.18 -3.98
CA GLY A 321 -12.86 -17.78 -5.25
C GLY A 321 -12.00 -16.83 -6.09
N ALA A 322 -10.83 -16.40 -5.61
CA ALA A 322 -9.85 -15.62 -6.36
C ALA A 322 -9.15 -16.48 -7.45
N LYS A 323 -9.78 -16.52 -8.64
CA LYS A 323 -9.38 -17.38 -9.77
C LYS A 323 -8.50 -16.69 -10.83
N THR A 324 -8.54 -15.36 -10.87
CA THR A 324 -7.94 -14.58 -11.97
C THR A 324 -6.61 -13.94 -11.61
N GLN A 325 -6.36 -13.76 -10.31
CA GLN A 325 -5.19 -13.11 -9.75
C GLN A 325 -3.93 -13.98 -9.88
N TYR A 326 -2.80 -13.32 -10.09
CA TYR A 326 -1.48 -13.94 -9.89
C TYR A 326 -1.22 -14.15 -8.40
N ILE A 327 -0.43 -15.18 -8.09
CA ILE A 327 0.09 -15.44 -6.75
C ILE A 327 1.61 -15.43 -6.86
N PHE A 328 2.25 -14.61 -6.03
CA PHE A 328 3.68 -14.57 -5.90
C PHE A 328 4.07 -15.45 -4.71
N ALA A 329 4.97 -16.39 -4.97
CA ALA A 329 5.52 -17.30 -3.97
C ALA A 329 6.99 -16.99 -3.76
N GLU A 330 7.37 -16.85 -2.50
CA GLU A 330 8.74 -16.57 -2.08
C GLU A 330 9.42 -17.81 -1.48
N GLY A 331 10.73 -17.89 -1.71
CA GLY A 331 11.58 -18.94 -1.18
C GLY A 331 12.19 -18.59 0.18
N ASN A 332 12.95 -19.54 0.71
CA ASN A 332 13.80 -19.36 1.87
C ASN A 332 15.07 -18.57 1.53
N SER A 333 15.91 -18.30 2.54
CA SER A 333 17.11 -17.46 2.40
C SER A 333 16.80 -16.10 1.78
N TYR A 334 15.77 -15.45 2.32
CA TYR A 334 15.29 -14.13 1.91
C TYR A 334 14.88 -14.08 0.44
N SER A 335 14.37 -15.20 -0.08
CA SER A 335 14.02 -15.38 -1.49
C SER A 335 15.10 -14.92 -2.49
N GLY A 336 16.38 -14.95 -2.10
CA GLY A 336 17.45 -14.36 -2.89
C GLY A 336 17.69 -15.09 -4.23
N ALA A 337 17.70 -14.36 -5.35
CA ALA A 337 17.95 -14.98 -6.66
C ALA A 337 19.34 -15.66 -6.74
N TRP A 338 20.38 -15.00 -6.22
CA TRP A 338 21.76 -15.51 -6.16
C TRP A 338 21.98 -16.77 -5.30
N THR A 339 21.01 -17.12 -4.46
CA THR A 339 21.04 -18.31 -3.61
C THR A 339 19.96 -19.32 -4.00
N TRP A 340 19.05 -18.96 -4.91
CA TRP A 340 17.85 -19.72 -5.22
C TRP A 340 18.10 -21.22 -5.46
N THR A 341 19.01 -21.54 -6.37
CA THR A 341 19.31 -22.94 -6.76
C THR A 341 19.97 -23.75 -5.66
N LYS A 342 20.53 -23.11 -4.64
CA LYS A 342 21.19 -23.78 -3.51
C LYS A 342 20.18 -24.23 -2.44
N VAL A 343 19.04 -23.56 -2.34
CA VAL A 343 18.13 -23.70 -1.19
C VAL A 343 16.69 -24.00 -1.62
N ASN A 344 16.21 -23.36 -2.67
CA ASN A 344 14.79 -23.29 -3.05
C ASN A 344 14.39 -24.24 -4.19
N ASP A 345 15.23 -25.21 -4.53
CA ASP A 345 14.95 -26.15 -5.63
C ASP A 345 13.66 -26.96 -5.41
N ASN A 346 13.24 -27.20 -4.16
CA ASN A 346 11.96 -27.88 -3.87
C ASN A 346 10.71 -27.05 -4.23
N GLN A 347 10.84 -25.72 -4.37
CA GLN A 347 9.71 -24.83 -4.69
C GLN A 347 9.11 -25.10 -6.07
N LYS A 348 9.82 -25.79 -6.98
CA LYS A 348 9.25 -26.23 -8.27
C LYS A 348 8.01 -27.13 -8.13
N ALA A 349 7.85 -27.75 -6.96
CA ALA A 349 6.74 -28.65 -6.64
C ALA A 349 5.43 -27.94 -6.30
N LEU A 350 5.43 -26.61 -6.14
CA LEU A 350 4.22 -25.82 -5.95
C LEU A 350 3.27 -25.98 -7.14
N VAL A 351 1.97 -26.10 -6.84
CA VAL A 351 0.91 -26.26 -7.83
C VAL A 351 -0.15 -25.20 -7.62
N ASP A 352 -0.44 -24.43 -8.67
CA ASP A 352 -1.59 -23.55 -8.75
C ASP A 352 -2.55 -24.09 -9.83
N PRO A 353 -3.80 -24.46 -9.49
CA PRO A 353 -4.76 -24.95 -10.47
C PRO A 353 -5.11 -23.92 -11.56
N GLU A 354 -4.89 -22.63 -11.32
CA GLU A 354 -5.17 -21.57 -12.28
C GLU A 354 -3.97 -21.19 -13.15
N ASN A 355 -2.82 -21.85 -12.92
CA ASN A 355 -1.55 -21.65 -13.62
C ASN A 355 -1.10 -20.16 -13.68
N LYS A 356 -1.19 -19.46 -12.54
CA LYS A 356 -0.76 -18.05 -12.37
C LYS A 356 0.21 -17.87 -11.21
N LEU A 357 0.98 -18.92 -10.89
CA LEU A 357 2.05 -18.87 -9.91
C LEU A 357 3.29 -18.22 -10.50
N ILE A 358 3.82 -17.21 -9.81
CA ILE A 358 5.08 -16.53 -10.13
C ILE A 358 6.04 -16.74 -8.95
N TYR A 359 7.30 -17.03 -9.24
CA TYR A 359 8.34 -17.11 -8.22
C TYR A 359 8.96 -15.73 -8.01
N GLU A 360 8.63 -15.11 -6.88
CA GLU A 360 9.19 -13.82 -6.50
C GLU A 360 10.53 -14.02 -5.81
N MET A 361 11.56 -13.38 -6.35
CA MET A 361 12.91 -13.40 -5.82
C MET A 361 13.38 -11.98 -5.54
N HIS A 362 14.25 -11.81 -4.56
CA HIS A 362 14.86 -10.51 -4.25
C HIS A 362 16.32 -10.49 -4.66
N GLN A 363 16.82 -9.32 -5.03
CA GLN A 363 18.23 -9.15 -5.33
C GLN A 363 18.78 -7.77 -5.03
N TYR A 364 19.62 -7.69 -4.00
CA TYR A 364 20.51 -6.55 -3.76
C TYR A 364 21.91 -6.82 -4.30
N LEU A 365 22.72 -5.77 -4.39
CA LEU A 365 23.97 -5.74 -5.17
C LEU A 365 25.23 -5.51 -4.32
N ASP A 366 25.05 -5.26 -3.02
CA ASP A 366 26.12 -5.14 -2.02
C ASP A 366 26.70 -6.52 -1.66
N ALA A 367 27.82 -6.51 -0.92
CA ALA A 367 28.68 -7.68 -0.75
C ALA A 367 27.94 -8.93 -0.25
N ASP A 368 27.05 -8.77 0.74
CA ASP A 368 26.26 -9.85 1.35
C ASP A 368 24.84 -9.97 0.79
N GLY A 369 24.47 -9.13 -0.18
CA GLY A 369 23.15 -9.15 -0.80
C GLY A 369 21.99 -8.75 0.11
N SER A 370 22.28 -8.11 1.26
CA SER A 370 21.28 -7.64 2.22
C SER A 370 20.61 -6.33 1.82
N GLY A 371 21.21 -5.56 0.90
CA GLY A 371 20.77 -4.21 0.58
C GLY A 371 21.08 -3.20 1.68
N SER A 372 21.90 -3.54 2.68
CA SER A 372 22.24 -2.65 3.80
C SER A 372 23.28 -1.57 3.43
N GLY A 373 24.13 -1.85 2.44
CA GLY A 373 25.20 -0.95 1.99
C GLY A 373 24.77 0.08 0.94
N THR A 374 25.71 0.94 0.52
CA THR A 374 25.56 1.84 -0.65
C THR A 374 26.44 1.41 -1.84
N ASP A 375 27.36 0.48 -1.60
CA ASP A 375 28.31 0.04 -2.61
C ASP A 375 27.84 -1.27 -3.24
N CYS A 376 27.97 -1.36 -4.56
CA CYS A 376 27.73 -2.60 -5.29
C CYS A 376 29.08 -3.32 -5.48
N VAL A 377 29.10 -4.66 -5.51
CA VAL A 377 30.36 -5.43 -5.64
C VAL A 377 31.13 -5.08 -6.93
N SER A 378 30.41 -4.96 -8.04
CA SER A 378 30.95 -4.60 -9.35
C SER A 378 29.84 -3.98 -10.22
N SER A 379 30.20 -3.45 -11.38
CA SER A 379 29.23 -2.97 -12.37
C SER A 379 28.48 -4.09 -13.12
N THR A 380 28.79 -5.37 -12.86
CA THR A 380 28.16 -6.53 -13.50
C THR A 380 27.49 -7.49 -12.52
N ILE A 381 27.60 -7.23 -11.21
CA ILE A 381 27.18 -8.19 -10.18
C ILE A 381 25.69 -8.54 -10.26
N GLY A 382 24.83 -7.62 -10.71
CA GLY A 382 23.39 -7.87 -10.82
C GLY A 382 23.05 -9.00 -11.78
N LYS A 383 23.53 -8.95 -13.03
CA LYS A 383 23.30 -10.04 -14.00
C LYS A 383 23.90 -11.38 -13.57
N GLU A 384 25.06 -11.34 -12.91
CA GLU A 384 25.76 -12.54 -12.42
C GLU A 384 24.93 -13.24 -11.36
N ARG A 385 24.34 -12.47 -10.44
CA ARG A 385 23.47 -12.97 -9.36
C ARG A 385 22.13 -13.53 -9.86
N LEU A 386 21.67 -13.13 -11.04
CA LEU A 386 20.44 -13.66 -11.65
C LEU A 386 20.64 -14.89 -12.54
N ALA A 387 21.88 -15.20 -12.94
CA ALA A 387 22.15 -16.19 -13.98
C ALA A 387 21.60 -17.59 -13.65
N ASP A 388 21.91 -18.10 -12.45
CA ASP A 388 21.48 -19.45 -12.02
C ASP A 388 19.97 -19.52 -11.81
N ALA A 389 19.36 -18.50 -11.23
CA ALA A 389 17.91 -18.41 -11.07
C ALA A 389 17.18 -18.36 -12.42
N THR A 390 17.70 -17.59 -13.38
CA THR A 390 17.16 -17.53 -14.75
C THR A 390 17.17 -18.90 -15.40
N LYS A 391 18.28 -19.63 -15.27
CA LYS A 391 18.39 -21.01 -15.78
C LYS A 391 17.39 -21.93 -15.09
N TRP A 392 17.28 -21.85 -13.76
CA TRP A 392 16.36 -22.68 -12.99
C TRP A 392 14.90 -22.46 -13.38
N LEU A 393 14.47 -21.21 -13.59
CA LEU A 393 13.12 -20.91 -14.06
C LEU A 393 12.84 -21.60 -15.40
N ARG A 394 13.77 -21.49 -16.35
CA ARG A 394 13.64 -22.09 -17.68
C ARG A 394 13.63 -23.61 -17.64
N ASP A 395 14.57 -24.21 -16.93
CA ASP A 395 14.68 -25.69 -16.81
C ASP A 395 13.41 -26.31 -16.20
N ASN A 396 12.70 -25.57 -15.33
CA ASN A 396 11.53 -26.05 -14.62
C ASN A 396 10.20 -25.52 -15.20
N ASN A 397 10.23 -24.86 -16.37
CA ASN A 397 9.07 -24.23 -17.01
C ASN A 397 8.29 -23.30 -16.07
N LYS A 398 9.03 -22.49 -15.30
CA LYS A 398 8.50 -21.51 -14.35
C LYS A 398 8.80 -20.09 -14.84
N VAL A 399 8.06 -19.14 -14.28
CA VAL A 399 8.26 -17.71 -14.50
C VAL A 399 8.48 -17.01 -13.16
N GLY A 400 9.27 -15.95 -13.16
CA GLY A 400 9.66 -15.22 -11.96
C GLY A 400 9.57 -13.72 -12.10
N VAL A 401 9.69 -13.04 -10.97
CA VAL A 401 9.76 -11.59 -10.85
C VAL A 401 10.88 -11.24 -9.87
N ILE A 402 11.54 -10.10 -10.07
CA ILE A 402 12.38 -9.51 -9.02
C ILE A 402 11.51 -8.58 -8.17
N GLY A 403 11.05 -9.09 -7.03
CA GLY A 403 10.13 -8.42 -6.10
C GLY A 403 10.73 -7.23 -5.35
N GLU A 404 12.05 -7.31 -5.14
CA GLU A 404 12.85 -6.24 -4.57
C GLU A 404 14.23 -6.20 -5.21
N TYR A 405 14.65 -4.99 -5.56
CA TYR A 405 16.05 -4.69 -5.84
C TYR A 405 16.33 -3.21 -5.57
N ALA A 406 17.60 -2.91 -5.31
CA ALA A 406 18.08 -1.54 -5.21
C ALA A 406 19.60 -1.48 -5.42
N GLY A 407 20.11 -0.25 -5.60
CA GLY A 407 21.55 0.04 -5.63
C GLY A 407 21.82 1.46 -5.18
N GLY A 408 23.01 1.71 -4.64
CA GLY A 408 23.39 3.04 -4.17
C GLY A 408 23.50 4.08 -5.29
N ALA A 409 23.45 5.36 -4.94
CA ALA A 409 23.47 6.48 -5.87
C ALA A 409 24.90 6.77 -6.44
N ASN A 410 25.52 5.79 -7.07
CA ASN A 410 26.84 5.89 -7.70
C ASN A 410 26.87 5.18 -9.06
N ASP A 411 27.86 5.50 -9.90
CA ASP A 411 27.91 5.03 -11.29
C ASP A 411 28.09 3.51 -11.41
N GLN A 412 28.83 2.89 -10.48
CA GLN A 412 29.02 1.43 -10.45
C GLN A 412 27.70 0.70 -10.21
N CYS A 413 26.93 1.14 -9.21
CA CYS A 413 25.61 0.59 -8.93
C CYS A 413 24.61 0.85 -10.04
N LYS A 414 24.61 2.05 -10.65
CA LYS A 414 23.74 2.34 -11.80
C LYS A 414 24.02 1.41 -12.98
N ALA A 415 25.29 1.13 -13.26
CA ALA A 415 25.68 0.17 -14.29
C ALA A 415 25.25 -1.26 -13.92
N ALA A 416 25.41 -1.68 -12.66
CA ALA A 416 25.00 -2.99 -12.19
C ALA A 416 23.48 -3.21 -12.26
N VAL A 417 22.69 -2.21 -11.85
CA VAL A 417 21.23 -2.23 -11.96
C VAL A 417 20.80 -2.28 -13.43
N ALA A 418 21.36 -1.43 -14.29
CA ALA A 418 21.04 -1.46 -15.72
C ALA A 418 21.34 -2.83 -16.34
N GLY A 419 22.54 -3.37 -16.12
CA GLY A 419 22.91 -4.69 -16.63
C GLY A 419 22.06 -5.85 -16.09
N MET A 420 21.56 -5.73 -14.85
CA MET A 420 20.60 -6.69 -14.29
C MET A 420 19.25 -6.65 -15.02
N LEU A 421 18.73 -5.45 -15.25
CA LEU A 421 17.44 -5.26 -15.93
C LEU A 421 17.52 -5.61 -17.43
N ASP A 422 18.63 -5.29 -18.09
CA ASP A 422 18.92 -5.73 -19.46
C ASP A 422 18.93 -7.27 -19.54
N HIS A 423 19.60 -7.95 -18.60
CA HIS A 423 19.59 -9.42 -18.51
C HIS A 423 18.17 -9.98 -18.35
N MET A 424 17.31 -9.32 -17.57
CA MET A 424 15.91 -9.73 -17.41
C MET A 424 15.10 -9.52 -18.71
N GLN A 425 15.30 -8.43 -19.45
CA GLN A 425 14.66 -8.20 -20.75
C GLN A 425 15.10 -9.23 -21.80
N ASP A 426 16.40 -9.54 -21.84
CA ASP A 426 16.95 -10.58 -22.73
C ASP A 426 16.41 -11.98 -22.40
N ASN A 427 15.87 -12.17 -21.18
CA ASN A 427 15.30 -13.41 -20.68
C ASN A 427 13.82 -13.23 -20.28
N SER A 428 13.08 -12.39 -21.01
CA SER A 428 11.67 -12.08 -20.73
C SER A 428 10.71 -13.26 -20.96
N ASP A 429 11.20 -14.39 -21.48
CA ASP A 429 10.48 -15.66 -21.52
C ASP A 429 10.21 -16.22 -20.12
N VAL A 430 11.12 -15.94 -19.16
CA VAL A 430 11.01 -16.38 -17.76
C VAL A 430 10.90 -15.24 -16.76
N TRP A 431 11.41 -14.04 -17.06
CA TRP A 431 11.28 -12.88 -16.18
C TRP A 431 10.10 -11.99 -16.58
N MET A 432 9.14 -11.84 -15.68
CA MET A 432 7.92 -11.06 -15.92
C MET A 432 8.06 -9.60 -15.51
N GLY A 433 8.93 -9.27 -14.55
CA GLY A 433 9.03 -7.90 -14.06
C GLY A 433 10.04 -7.67 -12.95
N ALA A 434 10.17 -6.41 -12.56
CA ALA A 434 11.04 -5.96 -11.47
C ALA A 434 10.39 -4.81 -10.67
N LEU A 435 10.60 -4.80 -9.36
CA LEU A 435 10.09 -3.76 -8.46
C LEU A 435 11.21 -3.18 -7.58
N TRP A 436 11.35 -1.86 -7.59
CA TRP A 436 12.37 -1.17 -6.80
C TRP A 436 11.98 -1.13 -5.31
N TRP A 437 12.94 -1.40 -4.42
CA TRP A 437 12.78 -1.23 -2.97
C TRP A 437 13.46 0.06 -2.46
N GLY A 438 12.75 1.03 -1.89
CA GLY A 438 11.29 1.17 -1.80
C GLY A 438 10.89 2.65 -1.76
N ALA A 439 9.65 2.93 -2.15
CA ALA A 439 8.94 4.21 -1.97
C ALA A 439 8.02 4.13 -0.74
N GLY A 440 7.40 5.25 -0.38
CA GLY A 440 6.63 5.40 0.85
C GLY A 440 6.92 6.71 1.58
N PRO A 441 5.95 7.28 2.30
CA PRO A 441 6.04 8.64 2.81
C PRO A 441 7.04 8.84 3.96
N TRP A 442 7.53 7.76 4.57
CA TRP A 442 8.30 7.78 5.84
C TRP A 442 9.75 7.32 5.71
N TRP A 443 10.31 7.32 4.49
CA TRP A 443 11.69 6.88 4.26
C TRP A 443 12.76 7.90 4.64
N HIS A 444 12.42 9.17 4.84
CA HIS A 444 13.37 10.24 5.18
C HIS A 444 14.61 10.23 4.24
N GLU A 445 15.82 10.14 4.80
CA GLU A 445 17.11 10.11 4.07
C GLU A 445 17.53 8.70 3.66
N TYR A 446 16.62 7.73 3.64
CA TYR A 446 16.94 6.36 3.24
C TYR A 446 17.57 6.32 1.84
N ARG A 447 18.74 5.66 1.76
CA ARG A 447 19.61 5.58 0.58
C ARG A 447 18.92 5.10 -0.70
N TYR A 448 17.87 4.27 -0.58
CA TYR A 448 17.12 3.75 -1.72
C TYR A 448 15.71 4.33 -1.85
N SER A 449 15.37 5.34 -1.04
CA SER A 449 14.04 5.96 -1.07
C SER A 449 13.66 6.34 -2.50
N PHE A 450 12.61 5.71 -3.01
CA PHE A 450 12.03 5.99 -4.31
C PHE A 450 10.78 6.88 -4.21
N GLU A 451 10.57 7.48 -3.03
CA GLU A 451 9.45 8.38 -2.81
C GLU A 451 9.65 9.69 -3.58
N ALA A 452 8.75 9.97 -4.51
CA ALA A 452 8.79 11.18 -5.31
C ALA A 452 8.40 12.42 -4.48
N PRO A 453 8.95 13.61 -4.78
CA PRO A 453 9.94 13.91 -5.82
C PRO A 453 11.40 13.90 -5.32
N SER A 454 11.64 13.62 -4.04
CA SER A 454 12.91 13.92 -3.38
C SER A 454 13.71 12.72 -2.87
N GLY A 455 13.18 11.50 -2.95
CA GLY A 455 13.90 10.30 -2.54
C GLY A 455 15.22 10.15 -3.28
N VAL A 456 16.27 9.72 -2.57
CA VAL A 456 17.63 9.56 -3.13
C VAL A 456 17.64 8.57 -4.30
N GLY A 457 16.93 7.45 -4.14
CA GLY A 457 16.70 6.46 -5.20
C GLY A 457 15.93 7.07 -6.37
N TYR A 458 14.83 7.77 -6.12
CA TYR A 458 14.02 8.42 -7.16
C TYR A 458 14.87 9.39 -8.00
N GLN A 459 15.56 10.34 -7.36
CA GLN A 459 16.38 11.33 -8.06
C GLN A 459 17.54 10.70 -8.85
N SER A 460 18.10 9.59 -8.33
CA SER A 460 19.29 8.96 -8.92
C SER A 460 18.96 7.95 -10.03
N TYR A 461 17.83 7.26 -9.93
CA TYR A 461 17.50 6.10 -10.76
C TYR A 461 16.28 6.28 -11.66
N ASN A 462 15.36 7.20 -11.38
CA ASN A 462 14.10 7.29 -12.14
C ASN A 462 14.31 7.42 -13.67
N ASN A 463 15.26 8.26 -14.11
CA ASN A 463 15.61 8.37 -15.54
C ASN A 463 16.19 7.08 -16.15
N VAL A 464 16.85 6.24 -15.36
CA VAL A 464 17.36 4.93 -15.79
C VAL A 464 16.20 3.94 -15.88
N LEU A 465 15.37 3.89 -14.83
CA LEU A 465 14.30 2.91 -14.67
C LEU A 465 13.14 3.10 -15.65
N LYS A 466 12.80 4.34 -16.00
CA LYS A 466 11.75 4.64 -17.02
C LYS A 466 12.05 4.12 -18.42
N LYS A 467 13.28 3.64 -18.69
CA LYS A 467 13.60 2.96 -19.94
C LYS A 467 12.98 1.55 -20.01
N TYR A 468 12.65 0.98 -18.86
CA TYR A 468 12.11 -0.38 -18.71
C TYR A 468 10.59 -0.41 -18.49
N THR A 469 9.98 0.75 -18.23
CA THR A 469 8.51 0.87 -18.16
C THR A 469 7.89 0.69 -19.56
N ALA A 470 6.68 0.11 -19.59
CA ALA A 470 6.00 -0.33 -20.81
C ALA A 470 5.68 0.80 -21.80
#